data_AF-A0A6G3WKM3-F1
#
_entry.id   AF-A0A6G3WKM3-F1
#
_cell.length_a   1.000
_cell.length_b   1.000
_cell.length_c   1.000
_cell.angle_alpha   90.00
_cell.angle_beta   90.00
_cell.angle_gamma   90.00
#
_symmetry.space_group_name_H-M   'P 1'
#
loop_
_entity.id
_entity.type
_entity.pdbx_description
1 polymer ?
#
loop_
_entity_poly.entity_id
_entity_poly.type
_entity_poly.pdbx_seq_one_letter_code
_entity_poly.pdbx_strand_id
1 'polypeptide(L)' 'MSDATAAPAARVGDPTGHPGTVGPPGVLSVLIGGKPAATVGTAH' A
#
# COMPACT_ATOMS: atom_id res chain seq x y z
N MET A 1 -4.69 -25.40 -1.68
CA MET A 1 -4.24 -24.00 -1.62
C MET A 1 -5.40 -23.16 -2.11
N SER A 2 -6.28 -22.78 -1.18
CA SER A 2 -7.52 -22.06 -1.48
C SER A 2 -7.21 -20.78 -2.25
N ASP A 3 -8.04 -20.51 -3.25
CA ASP A 3 -7.95 -19.39 -4.19
C ASP A 3 -7.98 -18.04 -3.45
N ALA A 4 -6.81 -17.58 -3.03
CA ALA A 4 -6.64 -16.23 -2.53
C ALA A 4 -6.77 -15.31 -3.75
N THR A 5 -7.98 -14.82 -4.00
CA THR A 5 -8.21 -13.73 -4.95
C THR A 5 -7.13 -12.68 -4.71
N ALA A 6 -6.42 -12.27 -5.77
CA ALA A 6 -5.31 -11.35 -5.63
C ALA A 6 -5.78 -10.07 -4.93
N ALA A 7 -5.18 -9.77 -3.78
CA ALA A 7 -5.46 -8.53 -3.06
C ALA A 7 -4.98 -7.33 -3.88
N PRO A 8 -5.63 -6.16 -3.75
CA PRO A 8 -5.16 -4.94 -4.39
C PRO A 8 -3.76 -4.55 -3.85
N ALA A 9 -2.92 -3.98 -4.71
CA ALA A 9 -1.60 -3.51 -4.32
C ALA A 9 -1.70 -2.23 -3.46
N ALA A 10 -0.98 -2.22 -2.33
CA ALA A 10 -1.01 -1.12 -1.37
C ALA A 10 -0.21 0.11 -1.82
N ARG A 11 -0.66 1.29 -1.42
CA ARG A 11 -0.08 2.61 -1.76
C ARG A 11 -0.26 3.61 -0.63
N VAL A 12 0.46 4.72 -0.72
CA VAL A 12 0.38 5.82 0.27
C VAL A 12 -1.08 6.27 0.46
N GLY A 13 -1.49 6.40 1.71
CA GLY A 13 -2.83 6.81 2.12
C GLY A 13 -3.89 5.71 2.10
N ASP A 14 -3.55 4.46 1.75
CA ASP A 14 -4.46 3.34 1.94
C ASP A 14 -4.68 3.09 3.45
N PRO A 15 -5.90 2.74 3.89
CA PRO A 15 -6.18 2.46 5.29
C PRO A 15 -5.47 1.19 5.76
N THR A 16 -5.06 1.16 7.03
CA THR A 16 -4.51 -0.06 7.65
C THR A 16 -5.55 -0.78 8.51
N GLY A 17 -5.18 -1.96 9.03
CA GLY A 17 -6.06 -2.75 9.89
C GLY A 17 -6.31 -2.14 11.28
N HIS A 18 -5.52 -1.15 11.68
CA HIS A 18 -5.76 -0.29 12.84
C HIS A 18 -6.09 1.13 12.37
N PRO A 19 -6.57 2.04 13.25
CA PRO A 19 -6.72 3.44 12.87
C PRO A 19 -5.41 4.00 12.32
N GLY A 20 -5.43 4.56 11.11
CA GLY A 20 -4.23 5.05 10.42
C GLY A 20 -4.25 4.76 8.92
N THR A 21 -3.20 5.18 8.24
CA THR A 21 -3.02 4.98 6.79
C THR A 21 -1.56 4.76 6.48
N VAL A 22 -1.26 4.01 5.42
CA VAL A 22 0.12 3.87 4.92
C VAL A 22 0.76 5.24 4.70
N GLY A 23 1.82 5.52 5.45
CA GLY A 23 2.51 6.81 5.49
C GLY A 23 3.40 7.08 4.27
N PRO A 24 3.84 8.34 4.09
CA PRO A 24 4.82 8.72 3.08
C PRO A 24 6.24 8.19 3.40
N PRO A 25 7.18 8.21 2.43
CA PRO A 25 7.04 8.73 1.06
C PRO A 25 6.56 7.68 0.03
N GLY A 26 6.60 6.38 0.34
CA GLY A 26 6.46 5.31 -0.66
C GLY A 26 7.54 5.36 -1.74
N VAL A 27 7.34 4.66 -2.85
CA VAL A 27 8.25 4.69 -4.02
C VAL A 27 7.69 5.66 -5.06
N LEU A 28 8.27 6.86 -5.13
CA LEU A 28 7.75 7.97 -5.97
C LEU A 28 7.82 7.69 -7.48
N SER A 29 8.68 6.78 -7.93
CA SER A 29 8.81 6.39 -9.34
C SER A 29 7.84 5.28 -9.77
N VAL A 30 7.18 4.61 -8.81
CA VAL A 30 6.25 3.50 -9.09
C VAL A 30 4.88 3.87 -8.55
N LEU A 31 3.95 4.15 -9.46
CA LEU A 31 2.62 4.67 -9.09
C LEU A 31 1.55 3.59 -9.22
N ILE A 32 0.71 3.45 -8.20
CA ILE A 32 -0.48 2.59 -8.19
C ILE A 32 -1.71 3.50 -8.13
N GLY A 33 -2.45 3.59 -9.24
CA GLY A 33 -3.57 4.52 -9.40
C GLY A 33 -3.21 5.96 -8.99
N GLY A 34 -2.05 6.44 -9.42
CA GLY A 34 -1.59 7.82 -9.23
C GLY A 34 -0.93 8.15 -7.90
N LYS A 35 -0.81 7.19 -6.95
CA LYS A 35 -0.11 7.41 -5.67
C LYS A 35 1.16 6.55 -5.58
N PRO A 36 2.19 6.98 -4.82
CA PRO A 36 3.40 6.19 -4.62
C PRO A 36 3.09 4.80 -4.04
N ALA A 37 3.73 3.77 -4.59
CA ALA A 37 3.58 2.38 -4.13
C ALA A 37 4.17 2.19 -2.72
N ALA A 38 3.52 1.36 -1.92
CA ALA A 38 4.04 0.92 -0.63
C ALA A 38 4.96 -0.29 -0.82
N THR A 39 6.01 -0.38 0.00
CA THR A 39 6.89 -1.54 0.08
C THR A 39 6.93 -2.09 1.51
N VAL A 40 7.48 -3.29 1.67
CA VAL A 40 7.77 -3.84 3.00
C VAL A 40 8.59 -2.83 3.81
N GLY A 41 8.13 -2.50 5.01
CA GLY A 41 8.74 -1.50 5.90
C GLY A 41 8.21 -0.08 5.74
N THR A 42 7.27 0.18 4.82
CA THR A 42 6.56 1.47 4.79
C THR A 42 5.72 1.62 6.06
N ALA A 43 5.95 2.70 6.82
CA ALA A 43 5.24 2.99 8.06
C ALA A 43 3.75 3.25 7.83
N HIS A 44 2.94 3.14 8.89
CA HIS A 44 1.49 3.39 8.89
C HIS A 44 1.05 4.13 10.16
#